data_AF-A0AAN7FEC9-F1
#
_entry.id   AF-A0AAN7FEC9-F1
#
_cell.length_a   1.000
_cell.length_b   1.000
_cell.length_c   1.000
_cell.angle_alpha   90.00
_cell.angle_beta   90.00
_cell.angle_gamma   90.00
#
_symmetry.space_group_name_H-M   'P 1'
#
loop_
_entity.id
_entity.type
_entity.pdbx_description
1 polymer ?
#
loop_
_entity_poly.entity_id
_entity_poly.type
_entity_poly.pdbx_seq_one_letter_code
_entity_poly.pdbx_strand_id
1 'polypeptide(L)'
;MSLLELKAFLKFSTDYIKPLLPSWVNEVKSECCGWERVICNATTGHVIGLYLSNINQGTHVYSDNESNYYPENWFLNRSLLLTFKELRILDLSHNGIGGWLGNEGSKSLSRLGNLETLNLADNGFNKSFIKSLSAIKSLKNLNLSWNWQGLEGSFPAQGMSVFHI
;
A
#
# COMPACT_ATOMS: atom_id res chain seq x y z
N MET A 1 3.07 17.64 -4.87
CA MET A 1 1.65 17.42 -5.20
C MET A 1 1.21 15.96 -5.05
N SER A 2 1.96 14.97 -5.55
CA SER A 2 1.52 13.55 -5.55
C SER A 2 1.13 12.94 -4.19
N LEU A 3 1.79 13.34 -3.08
CA LEU A 3 1.36 12.92 -1.73
C LEU A 3 -0.02 13.47 -1.35
N LEU A 4 -0.35 14.70 -1.76
CA LEU A 4 -1.65 15.29 -1.47
C LEU A 4 -2.76 14.64 -2.32
N GLU A 5 -2.47 14.26 -3.56
CA GLU A 5 -3.37 13.45 -4.40
C GLU A 5 -3.61 12.07 -3.77
N LEU A 6 -2.55 11.42 -3.27
CA LEU A 6 -2.66 10.17 -2.53
C LEU A 6 -3.55 10.35 -1.29
N LYS A 7 -3.30 11.38 -0.46
CA LYS A 7 -4.13 11.68 0.71
C LYS A 7 -5.59 11.92 0.34
N ALA A 8 -5.88 12.65 -0.73
CA ALA A 8 -7.24 12.89 -1.19
C ALA A 8 -7.94 11.58 -1.60
N PHE A 9 -7.25 10.71 -2.33
CA PHE A 9 -7.76 9.39 -2.69
C PHE A 9 -8.02 8.51 -1.48
N LEU A 10 -7.09 8.47 -0.52
CA LEU A 10 -7.24 7.69 0.70
C LEU A 10 -8.43 8.20 1.54
N LYS A 11 -8.59 9.52 1.66
CA LYS A 11 -9.73 10.13 2.35
C LYS A 11 -11.06 9.74 1.71
N PHE A 12 -11.14 9.76 0.38
CA PHE A 12 -12.33 9.33 -0.36
C PHE A 12 -12.63 7.84 -0.16
N SER A 13 -11.59 6.99 -0.11
CA SER A 13 -11.74 5.53 -0.11
C SER A 13 -12.02 4.92 1.26
N THR A 14 -11.85 5.68 2.35
CA THR A 14 -11.88 5.15 3.74
C THR A 14 -13.03 5.72 4.59
N ASP A 15 -13.87 6.59 4.01
CA ASP A 15 -14.95 7.34 4.69
C ASP A 15 -14.56 7.85 6.09
N TYR A 16 -13.31 8.32 6.21
CA TYR A 16 -12.66 8.52 7.49
C TYR A 16 -13.09 9.86 8.10
N ILE A 17 -13.79 9.79 9.24
CA ILE A 17 -14.36 10.96 9.93
C ILE A 17 -13.28 11.77 10.68
N LYS A 18 -12.16 11.13 11.04
CA LYS A 18 -11.01 11.81 11.68
C LYS A 18 -10.07 12.43 10.64
N PRO A 19 -9.22 13.41 11.02
CA PRO A 19 -8.20 13.93 10.13
C PRO A 19 -7.25 12.80 9.69
N LEU A 20 -7.33 12.39 8.43
CA LEU A 20 -6.40 11.44 7.84
C LEU A 20 -5.08 12.15 7.51
N LEU A 21 -3.96 11.62 8.02
CA LEU A 21 -2.61 12.15 7.78
C LEU A 21 -2.51 13.66 8.06
N PRO A 22 -2.81 14.12 9.30
CA PRO A 22 -2.91 15.54 9.64
C PRO A 22 -1.70 16.38 9.25
N SER A 23 -0.47 15.83 9.27
CA SER A 23 0.72 16.62 8.92
C SER A 23 0.87 16.88 7.42
N TRP A 24 0.12 16.18 6.57
CA TRP A 24 0.20 16.31 5.11
C TRP A 24 -0.60 17.53 4.66
N VAL A 25 0.03 18.69 4.71
CA VAL A 25 -0.62 19.99 4.47
C VAL A 25 -0.17 20.63 3.16
N ASN A 26 -1.05 21.42 2.55
CA ASN A 26 -0.75 22.18 1.35
C ASN A 26 -0.35 23.61 1.72
N GLU A 27 0.79 23.78 2.38
CA GLU A 27 1.31 25.09 2.77
C GLU A 27 2.56 25.45 1.97
N VAL A 28 2.71 26.73 1.61
CA VAL A 28 3.77 27.25 0.72
C VAL A 28 5.19 26.95 1.23
N LYS A 29 5.36 26.72 2.55
CA LYS A 29 6.65 26.40 3.19
C LYS A 29 6.74 24.98 3.73
N SER A 30 5.73 24.14 3.52
CA SER A 30 5.75 22.79 4.08
C SER A 30 6.58 21.86 3.20
N GLU A 31 7.65 21.32 3.77
CA GLU A 31 8.45 20.28 3.14
C GLU A 31 7.90 18.91 3.54
N CYS A 32 7.52 18.11 2.54
CA CYS A 32 6.88 16.81 2.80
C CYS A 32 7.75 15.81 3.56
N CYS A 33 9.06 16.04 3.62
CA CYS A 33 10.00 15.22 4.36
C CYS A 33 9.87 15.37 5.88
N GLY A 34 9.19 16.41 6.36
CA GLY A 34 8.78 16.55 7.76
C GLY A 34 7.42 15.93 8.06
N TRP A 35 6.73 15.35 7.08
CA TRP A 35 5.40 14.78 7.30
C TRP A 35 5.51 13.41 7.97
N GLU A 36 4.52 13.09 8.79
CA GLU A 36 4.38 11.76 9.37
C GLU A 36 4.39 10.71 8.25
N ARG A 37 5.01 9.56 8.55
CA ARG A 37 5.00 8.38 7.69
C ARG A 37 5.67 8.59 6.32
N VAL A 38 6.35 9.71 6.09
CA VAL A 38 7.15 9.99 4.90
C VAL A 38 8.62 9.93 5.27
N ILE A 39 9.41 9.18 4.51
CA ILE A 39 10.87 9.18 4.60
C ILE A 39 11.42 9.71 3.28
N CYS A 40 12.31 10.68 3.37
CA CYS A 40 13.02 11.23 2.21
C CYS A 40 14.49 10.85 2.21
N ASN A 41 15.09 10.88 1.03
CA ASN A 41 16.53 10.91 0.88
C ASN A 41 17.06 12.27 1.37
N ALA A 42 18.02 12.27 2.29
CA ALA A 42 18.56 13.49 2.90
C ALA A 42 19.29 14.43 1.92
N THR A 43 19.78 13.89 0.80
CA THR A 43 20.52 14.64 -0.22
C THR A 43 19.59 15.17 -1.31
N THR A 44 18.67 14.33 -1.82
CA THR A 44 17.81 14.71 -2.95
C THR A 44 16.47 15.29 -2.55
N GLY A 45 16.04 15.09 -1.29
CA GLY A 45 14.70 15.46 -0.82
C GLY A 45 13.58 14.61 -1.41
N HIS A 46 13.91 13.58 -2.21
CA HIS A 46 12.91 12.70 -2.81
C HIS A 46 12.37 11.68 -1.81
N VAL A 47 11.07 11.38 -1.91
CA VAL A 47 10.41 10.37 -1.08
C VAL A 47 10.94 8.98 -1.42
N ILE A 48 11.52 8.31 -0.41
CA ILE A 48 12.05 6.95 -0.51
C ILE A 48 11.29 5.95 0.37
N GLY A 49 10.46 6.41 1.30
CA GLY A 49 9.66 5.55 2.16
C GLY A 49 8.28 6.11 2.46
N LEU A 50 7.27 5.24 2.42
CA LEU A 50 5.89 5.54 2.81
C LEU A 50 5.38 4.47 3.77
N TYR A 51 4.95 4.90 4.96
CA TYR A 51 4.43 4.02 6.02
C TYR A 51 2.93 4.22 6.23
N LEU A 52 2.13 3.67 5.33
CA LEU A 52 0.69 3.86 5.25
C LEU A 52 -0.06 2.68 5.89
N SER A 53 0.50 2.08 6.94
CA SER A 53 -0.19 1.03 7.67
C SER A 53 -1.37 1.58 8.48
N ASN A 54 -2.44 0.81 8.56
CA ASN A 54 -3.56 1.10 9.44
C ASN A 54 -4.22 2.47 9.22
N ILE A 55 -4.33 2.88 7.95
CA ILE A 55 -4.95 4.15 7.52
C ILE A 55 -6.48 4.04 7.38
N ASN A 56 -7.02 2.82 7.39
CA ASN A 56 -8.45 2.55 7.18
C ASN A 56 -9.19 2.10 8.47
N GLN A 57 -8.74 2.51 9.65
CA GLN A 57 -9.35 2.09 10.93
C GLN A 57 -10.86 2.39 11.07
N GLY A 58 -11.41 3.32 10.28
CA GLY A 58 -12.81 3.73 10.35
C GLY A 58 -13.80 2.67 9.83
N THR A 59 -13.38 1.80 8.91
CA THR A 59 -14.24 0.76 8.33
C THR A 59 -14.31 -0.51 9.17
N HIS A 60 -13.47 -0.63 10.20
CA HIS A 60 -13.48 -1.73 11.18
C HIS A 60 -14.31 -1.42 12.44
N VAL A 61 -14.92 -0.24 12.52
CA VAL A 61 -15.78 0.15 13.66
C VAL A 61 -17.22 0.23 13.18
N TYR A 62 -17.87 -0.91 13.00
CA TYR A 62 -19.27 -1.19 13.32
C TYR A 62 -19.47 -2.70 13.10
N SER A 63 -18.97 -3.48 14.06
CA SER A 63 -19.50 -4.81 14.34
C SER A 63 -20.62 -4.65 15.35
N ASP A 64 -21.72 -4.03 14.93
CA ASP A 64 -23.02 -4.37 15.48
C ASP A 64 -23.27 -5.85 15.15
N ASN A 65 -23.62 -6.60 16.18
CA ASN A 65 -23.51 -8.06 16.29
C ASN A 65 -24.47 -8.85 15.36
N GLU A 66 -24.94 -8.26 14.26
CA GLU A 66 -26.03 -8.79 13.44
C GLU A 66 -25.75 -8.89 11.93
N SER A 67 -24.55 -8.58 11.43
CA SER A 67 -24.27 -8.85 10.02
C SER A 67 -22.90 -9.47 9.79
N ASN A 68 -22.89 -10.62 9.09
CA ASN A 68 -21.72 -11.22 8.44
C ASN A 68 -21.25 -10.34 7.25
N TYR A 69 -21.14 -9.03 7.47
CA TYR A 69 -20.66 -8.11 6.47
C TYR A 69 -19.15 -8.07 6.59
N TYR A 70 -18.47 -8.90 5.80
CA TYR A 70 -17.06 -8.68 5.52
C TYR A 70 -16.98 -7.28 4.89
N PRO A 71 -16.25 -6.31 5.49
CA PRO A 71 -16.16 -4.98 4.91
C PRO A 71 -15.68 -5.13 3.48
N GLU A 72 -16.44 -4.57 2.54
CA GLU A 72 -16.10 -4.61 1.12
C GLU A 72 -14.66 -4.13 0.98
N ASN A 73 -13.77 -5.04 0.57
CA ASN A 73 -12.38 -4.70 0.32
C ASN A 73 -12.32 -3.48 -0.59
N TRP A 74 -11.64 -2.42 -0.14
CA TRP A 74 -11.39 -1.27 -1.00
C TRP A 74 -10.16 -1.54 -1.87
N PHE A 75 -10.09 -0.83 -2.99
CA PHE A 75 -9.04 -1.01 -3.99
C PHE A 75 -8.17 0.24 -4.06
N LEU A 76 -6.86 0.06 -3.89
CA LEU A 76 -5.92 1.19 -3.95
C LEU A 76 -5.63 1.57 -5.40
N ASN A 77 -5.68 2.86 -5.73
CA ASN A 77 -5.29 3.33 -7.06
C ASN A 77 -3.76 3.28 -7.19
N ARG A 78 -3.26 2.25 -7.88
CA ARG A 78 -1.82 2.03 -8.04
C ARG A 78 -1.11 3.19 -8.75
N SER A 79 -1.79 3.91 -9.64
CA SER A 79 -1.16 4.97 -10.44
C SER A 79 -0.61 6.10 -9.56
N LEU A 80 -1.22 6.30 -8.39
CA LEU A 80 -0.74 7.25 -7.39
C LEU A 80 0.62 6.83 -6.82
N LEU A 81 0.87 5.54 -6.66
CA LEU A 81 2.16 5.02 -6.17
C LEU A 81 3.26 5.10 -7.23
N LEU A 82 2.92 5.00 -8.52
CA LEU A 82 3.90 5.06 -9.62
C LEU A 82 4.54 6.43 -9.79
N THR A 83 4.02 7.46 -9.11
CA THR A 83 4.61 8.80 -9.09
C THR A 83 5.89 8.86 -8.25
N PHE A 84 6.04 7.95 -7.27
CA PHE A 84 7.20 7.89 -6.37
C PHE A 84 8.31 7.03 -6.97
N LYS A 85 9.04 7.58 -7.96
CA LYS A 85 10.06 6.84 -8.72
C LYS A 85 11.24 6.35 -7.88
N GLU A 86 11.54 7.02 -6.77
CA GLU A 86 12.64 6.65 -5.85
C GLU A 86 12.13 5.88 -4.63
N LEU A 87 10.88 5.44 -4.62
CA LEU A 87 10.31 4.70 -3.50
C LEU A 87 11.04 3.37 -3.31
N ARG A 88 11.58 3.16 -2.11
CA ARG A 88 12.29 1.96 -1.67
C ARG A 88 11.52 1.16 -0.64
N ILE A 89 10.73 1.83 0.19
CA ILE A 89 9.94 1.20 1.25
C ILE A 89 8.48 1.60 1.10
N LEU A 90 7.60 0.60 1.08
CA LEU A 90 6.16 0.79 1.10
C LEU A 90 5.53 -0.14 2.13
N ASP A 91 4.93 0.43 3.16
CA ASP A 91 4.10 -0.29 4.12
C ASP A 91 2.63 0.07 3.91
N LEU A 92 1.82 -0.93 3.57
CA LEU A 92 0.36 -0.85 3.42
C LEU A 92 -0.35 -1.86 4.33
N SER A 93 0.31 -2.33 5.39
CA SER A 93 -0.25 -3.35 6.27
C SER A 93 -1.50 -2.87 7.04
N HIS A 94 -2.34 -3.80 7.48
CA HIS A 94 -3.51 -3.54 8.30
C HIS A 94 -4.52 -2.57 7.66
N ASN A 95 -4.82 -2.73 6.36
CA ASN A 95 -5.69 -1.78 5.64
C ASN A 95 -6.94 -2.39 5.02
N GLY A 96 -7.11 -3.72 5.02
CA GLY A 96 -8.24 -4.36 4.35
C GLY A 96 -8.27 -4.11 2.84
N ILE A 97 -7.10 -3.98 2.19
CA ILE A 97 -7.00 -3.76 0.75
C ILE A 97 -7.20 -5.09 0.02
N GLY A 98 -8.19 -5.19 -0.86
CA GLY A 98 -8.43 -6.41 -1.66
C GLY A 98 -7.64 -6.48 -2.96
N GLY A 99 -7.13 -5.35 -3.43
CA GLY A 99 -6.41 -5.27 -4.70
C GLY A 99 -6.17 -3.84 -5.16
N TRP A 100 -5.90 -3.71 -6.46
CA TRP A 100 -5.62 -2.42 -7.10
C TRP A 100 -6.74 -2.01 -8.03
N LEU A 101 -7.03 -0.71 -8.05
CA LEU A 101 -7.94 -0.12 -9.02
C LEU A 101 -7.23 0.03 -10.38
N GLY A 102 -7.89 -0.42 -11.45
CA GLY A 102 -7.43 -0.38 -12.84
C GLY A 102 -6.92 -1.75 -13.34
N ASN A 103 -7.40 -2.19 -14.50
CA ASN A 103 -7.33 -3.60 -14.92
C ASN A 103 -6.10 -3.96 -15.79
N GLU A 104 -5.05 -3.13 -15.83
CA GLU A 104 -3.91 -3.28 -16.78
C GLU A 104 -2.91 -4.41 -16.46
N GLY A 105 -3.23 -5.34 -15.55
CA GLY A 105 -2.37 -6.48 -15.22
C GLY A 105 -1.00 -6.12 -14.59
N SER A 106 -0.14 -7.14 -14.47
CA SER A 106 1.14 -7.10 -13.75
C SER A 106 2.20 -6.15 -14.31
N LYS A 107 2.08 -5.73 -15.58
CA LYS A 107 3.07 -4.90 -16.27
C LYS A 107 3.25 -3.51 -15.65
N SER A 108 2.26 -3.03 -14.92
CA SER A 108 2.32 -1.68 -14.34
C SER A 108 3.20 -1.60 -13.09
N LEU A 109 3.35 -2.70 -12.34
CA LEU A 109 4.08 -2.72 -11.06
C LEU A 109 5.60 -2.74 -11.25
N SER A 110 6.10 -3.20 -12.41
CA SER A 110 7.53 -3.15 -12.75
C SER A 110 8.12 -1.74 -12.77
N ARG A 111 7.25 -0.71 -12.86
CA ARG A 111 7.65 0.70 -12.77
C ARG A 111 8.09 1.13 -11.37
N LEU A 112 7.77 0.35 -10.34
CA LEU A 112 8.31 0.52 -8.97
C LEU A 112 9.73 -0.06 -8.89
N GLY A 113 10.61 0.34 -9.80
CA GLY A 113 11.91 -0.31 -10.05
C GLY A 113 12.96 -0.11 -8.95
N ASN A 114 12.68 0.73 -7.94
CA ASN A 114 13.53 0.95 -6.78
C ASN A 114 12.94 0.35 -5.49
N LEU A 115 11.76 -0.28 -5.56
CA LEU A 115 11.07 -0.78 -4.37
C LEU A 115 11.78 -2.02 -3.83
N GLU A 116 12.34 -1.92 -2.63
CA GLU A 116 13.12 -2.98 -1.98
C GLU A 116 12.34 -3.68 -0.87
N THR A 117 11.48 -2.94 -0.15
CA THR A 117 10.67 -3.48 0.96
C THR A 117 9.20 -3.17 0.73
N LEU A 118 8.39 -4.23 0.76
CA LEU A 118 6.95 -4.15 0.60
C LEU A 118 6.25 -4.94 1.71
N ASN A 119 5.52 -4.24 2.57
CA ASN A 119 4.72 -4.85 3.62
C ASN A 119 3.23 -4.74 3.27
N LEU A 120 2.59 -5.88 3.05
CA LEU A 120 1.16 -6.03 2.73
C LEU A 120 0.44 -6.91 3.74
N ALA A 121 1.01 -7.09 4.94
CA ALA A 121 0.42 -7.91 5.97
C ALA A 121 -0.99 -7.44 6.35
N ASP A 122 -1.86 -8.35 6.77
CA ASP A 122 -3.22 -8.04 7.24
C ASP A 122 -4.04 -7.20 6.24
N ASN A 123 -4.28 -7.81 5.08
CA ASN A 123 -5.04 -7.25 3.96
C ASN A 123 -5.89 -8.35 3.29
N GLY A 124 -6.64 -7.98 2.26
CA GLY A 124 -7.50 -8.88 1.50
C GLY A 124 -6.91 -9.34 0.16
N PHE A 125 -5.59 -9.34 -0.02
CA PHE A 125 -5.02 -9.65 -1.33
C PHE A 125 -5.15 -11.13 -1.71
N ASN A 126 -5.54 -11.39 -2.96
CA ASN A 126 -5.65 -12.75 -3.51
C ASN A 126 -4.38 -13.22 -4.25
N LYS A 127 -4.37 -14.51 -4.63
CA LYS A 127 -3.24 -15.15 -5.35
C LYS A 127 -2.90 -14.47 -6.69
N SER A 128 -3.90 -13.96 -7.41
CA SER A 128 -3.68 -13.30 -8.71
C SER A 128 -2.85 -12.03 -8.54
N PHE A 129 -3.16 -11.25 -7.50
CA PHE A 129 -2.37 -10.09 -7.15
C PHE A 129 -0.93 -10.46 -6.80
N ILE A 130 -0.71 -11.49 -5.97
CA ILE A 130 0.64 -11.87 -5.55
C ILE A 130 1.50 -12.29 -6.74
N LYS A 131 0.93 -13.00 -7.73
CA LYS A 131 1.65 -13.31 -8.98
C LYS A 131 2.13 -12.05 -9.69
N SER A 132 1.38 -10.95 -9.60
CA SER A 132 1.75 -9.67 -10.21
C SER A 132 2.96 -8.99 -9.54
N LEU A 133 3.24 -9.30 -8.26
CA LEU A 133 4.41 -8.78 -7.54
C LEU A 133 5.74 -9.26 -8.13
N SER A 134 5.73 -10.40 -8.84
CA SER A 134 6.92 -10.90 -9.57
C SER A 134 7.46 -9.92 -10.63
N ALA A 135 6.66 -8.91 -11.02
CA ALA A 135 7.09 -7.84 -11.91
C ALA A 135 8.03 -6.82 -11.23
N ILE A 136 8.03 -6.74 -9.89
CA ILE A 136 8.87 -5.82 -9.10
C ILE A 136 10.22 -6.48 -8.85
N LYS A 137 11.16 -6.31 -9.78
CA LYS A 137 12.47 -7.01 -9.75
C LYS A 137 13.43 -6.53 -8.66
N SER A 138 13.21 -5.34 -8.11
CA SER A 138 14.03 -4.75 -7.05
C SER A 138 13.70 -5.26 -5.65
N LEU A 139 12.60 -5.99 -5.49
CA LEU A 139 12.07 -6.36 -4.18
C LEU A 139 13.01 -7.35 -3.48
N LYS A 140 13.35 -7.05 -2.22
CA LYS A 140 14.22 -7.87 -1.36
C LYS A 140 13.47 -8.41 -0.14
N ASN A 141 12.55 -7.61 0.40
CA ASN A 141 11.76 -7.94 1.57
C ASN A 141 10.27 -7.84 1.22
N LEU A 142 9.52 -8.92 1.44
CA LEU A 142 8.09 -9.00 1.16
C LEU A 142 7.38 -9.65 2.34
N ASN A 143 6.43 -8.94 2.95
CA ASN A 143 5.55 -9.50 3.97
C ASN A 143 4.12 -9.60 3.43
N LEU A 144 3.60 -10.83 3.38
CA LEU A 144 2.24 -11.17 2.93
C LEU A 144 1.42 -11.86 4.04
N SER A 145 1.90 -11.87 5.28
CA SER A 145 1.22 -12.54 6.39
C SER A 145 -0.22 -12.04 6.57
N TRP A 146 -1.11 -12.90 7.06
CA TRP A 146 -2.49 -12.52 7.40
C TRP A 146 -3.31 -11.95 6.22
N ASN A 147 -3.09 -12.44 4.99
CA ASN A 147 -3.98 -12.12 3.87
C ASN A 147 -5.18 -13.07 3.81
N TRP A 148 -6.39 -12.55 4.05
CA TRP A 148 -7.58 -13.35 4.36
C TRP A 148 -8.31 -13.94 3.14
N GLN A 149 -8.07 -13.43 1.93
CA GLN A 149 -8.61 -14.02 0.69
C GLN A 149 -7.89 -15.31 0.24
N GLY A 150 -7.12 -15.93 1.14
CA GLY A 150 -6.57 -17.26 0.96
C GLY A 150 -5.23 -17.28 0.22
N LEU A 151 -4.15 -17.42 1.00
CA LEU A 151 -2.86 -17.95 0.54
C LEU A 151 -2.82 -19.49 0.56
N GLU A 152 -3.93 -20.15 0.92
CA GLU A 152 -3.96 -21.61 1.05
C GLU A 152 -3.74 -22.30 -0.30
N GLY A 153 -2.71 -23.13 -0.38
CA GLY A 153 -2.32 -23.91 -1.56
C GLY A 153 -1.08 -23.36 -2.25
N SER A 154 -0.01 -24.16 -2.14
CA SER A 154 1.33 -24.05 -2.75
C SER A 154 1.59 -22.80 -3.58
N PHE A 155 2.35 -21.87 -3.01
CA PHE A 155 3.07 -20.88 -3.78
C PHE A 155 3.93 -21.60 -4.83
N PRO A 156 3.96 -21.15 -6.10
CA PRO A 156 4.97 -21.62 -7.03
C PRO A 156 6.32 -21.15 -6.49
N ALA A 157 7.10 -22.08 -5.94
CA ALA A 157 8.47 -21.87 -5.47
C ALA A 157 9.41 -21.38 -6.59
N GLN A 158 8.95 -21.40 -7.85
CA GLN A 158 9.68 -20.90 -9.01
C GLN A 158 9.42 -19.40 -9.18
N GLY A 159 10.23 -18.60 -8.49
CA GLY A 159 10.30 -17.15 -8.65
C GLY A 159 10.48 -16.35 -7.37
N MET A 160 10.36 -16.99 -6.20
CA MET A 160 10.45 -16.33 -4.88
C MET A 160 11.55 -16.90 -3.98
N SER A 161 12.59 -17.54 -4.51
CA SER A 161 13.76 -18.00 -3.71
C SER A 161 14.57 -16.86 -3.06
N VAL A 162 14.05 -15.64 -3.04
CA VAL A 162 14.67 -14.42 -2.51
C VAL A 162 13.92 -13.90 -1.28
N PHE A 163 12.71 -14.39 -0.98
CA PHE A 163 11.90 -13.89 0.13
C PHE A 163 11.80 -14.94 1.23
N HIS A 164 12.38 -14.66 2.40
CA HIS A 164 12.00 -15.36 3.64
C HIS A 164 10.59 -14.91 4.00
N ILE A 165 9.66 -15.86 4.01
CA ILE A 165 8.30 -15.71 4.55
C ILE A 165 8.37 -15.81 6.06
#